data_AF-W4V5N6-F1
#
_entry.id   AF-W4V5N6-F1
#
_cell.length_a   1.000
_cell.length_b   1.000
_cell.length_c   1.000
_cell.angle_alpha   90.00
_cell.angle_beta   90.00
_cell.angle_gamma   90.00
#
_symmetry.space_group_name_H-M   'P 1'
#
loop_
_entity.id
_entity.type
_entity.pdbx_description
1 polymer ?
#
loop_
_entity_poly.entity_id
_entity_poly.type
_entity_poly.pdbx_seq_one_letter_code
_entity_poly.pdbx_strand_id
1 'polypeptide(L)'
;MYDSPFYQSEKDNELLLTDCKAIIDDFFDTVGSGKGSIYFTGGDPLLRNNFFEILEYTAKKNIYPLGMAGNSYHLDLETALHLKRYGVDMYQISLDGLKETHDYFRKPGSFDDALRAFEVLKMPAYVQCACLP
;
A
#
# COMPACT_ATOMS: atom_id res chain seq x y z
N MET A 1 -7.73 -18.29 -8.11
CA MET A 1 -7.86 -17.31 -7.02
C MET A 1 -8.54 -16.04 -7.52
N TYR A 2 -8.04 -15.44 -8.62
CA TYR A 2 -8.63 -14.24 -9.25
C TYR A 2 -9.94 -14.48 -10.03
N ASP A 3 -10.22 -15.70 -10.49
CA ASP A 3 -11.48 -16.02 -11.19
C ASP A 3 -12.57 -16.58 -10.26
N SER A 4 -12.39 -16.43 -8.94
CA SER A 4 -13.40 -16.91 -8.00
C SER A 4 -14.60 -15.95 -7.95
N PRO A 5 -15.84 -16.46 -7.80
CA PRO A 5 -17.02 -15.61 -7.62
C PRO A 5 -16.89 -14.66 -6.43
N PHE A 6 -16.18 -15.10 -5.38
CA PHE A 6 -15.87 -14.28 -4.22
C PHE A 6 -15.02 -13.06 -4.58
N TYR A 7 -13.89 -13.27 -5.27
CA TYR A 7 -13.00 -12.17 -5.68
C TYR A 7 -13.70 -11.16 -6.59
N GLN A 8 -14.52 -11.63 -7.54
CA GLN A 8 -15.29 -10.73 -8.39
C GLN A 8 -16.31 -9.94 -7.56
N SER A 9 -16.97 -10.57 -6.59
CA SER A 9 -17.87 -9.85 -5.70
C SER A 9 -17.18 -8.80 -4.84
N GLU A 10 -15.94 -9.02 -4.37
CA GLU A 10 -15.18 -8.00 -3.64
C GLU A 10 -14.83 -6.81 -4.54
N LYS A 11 -14.46 -7.08 -5.79
CA LYS A 11 -14.16 -6.05 -6.77
C LYS A 11 -15.39 -5.23 -7.15
N ASP A 12 -16.53 -5.89 -7.33
CA ASP A 12 -17.79 -5.23 -7.70
C ASP A 12 -18.38 -4.42 -6.54
N ASN A 13 -18.02 -4.74 -5.30
CA ASN A 13 -18.45 -4.05 -4.08
C ASN A 13 -17.33 -3.19 -3.46
N GLU A 14 -16.39 -2.71 -4.27
CA GLU A 14 -15.35 -1.81 -3.78
C GLU A 14 -15.95 -0.50 -3.24
N LEU A 15 -15.49 -0.04 -2.07
CA LEU A 15 -16.03 1.16 -1.43
C LEU A 15 -15.99 2.37 -2.36
N LEU A 16 -17.02 3.21 -2.30
CA LEU A 16 -17.01 4.48 -3.01
C LEU A 16 -15.99 5.42 -2.38
N LEU A 17 -15.48 6.35 -3.19
CA LEU A 17 -14.56 7.38 -2.72
C LEU A 17 -15.15 8.20 -1.56
N THR A 18 -16.46 8.47 -1.60
CA THR A 18 -17.17 9.18 -0.53
C THR A 18 -17.14 8.41 0.79
N ASP A 19 -17.28 7.09 0.73
CA ASP A 19 -17.29 6.23 1.91
C ASP A 19 -15.89 6.15 2.51
N CYS A 20 -14.84 6.05 1.68
CA CYS A 20 -13.46 6.12 2.15
C CYS A 20 -13.17 7.45 2.87
N LYS A 21 -13.61 8.59 2.31
CA LYS A 21 -13.44 9.90 2.94
C LYS A 21 -14.20 9.99 4.28
N ALA A 22 -15.43 9.48 4.33
CA ALA A 22 -16.22 9.43 5.55
C ALA A 22 -15.56 8.58 6.65
N ILE A 23 -14.96 7.43 6.30
CA ILE A 23 -14.21 6.60 7.26
C ILE A 23 -12.98 7.34 7.80
N ILE A 24 -12.26 8.07 6.94
CA ILE A 24 -11.11 8.88 7.36
C ILE A 24 -11.55 10.01 8.30
N ASP A 25 -12.69 10.64 8.01
CA ASP A 25 -13.26 11.68 8.87
C ASP A 25 -13.67 11.12 10.23
N ASP A 26 -14.40 10.01 10.28
CA ASP A 26 -14.81 9.34 11.51
C ASP A 26 -13.60 8.90 12.36
N PHE A 27 -12.58 8.34 11.71
CA PHE A 27 -11.32 8.01 12.37
C PHE A 27 -10.67 9.26 12.97
N PHE A 28 -10.55 10.33 12.19
CA PHE A 28 -9.95 11.59 12.63
C PHE A 28 -10.72 12.20 13.81
N ASP A 29 -12.05 12.22 13.75
CA ASP A 29 -12.90 12.75 14.82
C ASP A 29 -12.77 11.93 16.11
N THR A 30 -12.50 10.62 15.97
CA THR A 30 -12.28 9.71 17.10
C THR A 30 -10.91 9.92 17.77
N VAL A 31 -9.83 10.00 16.98
CA VAL A 31 -8.45 10.00 17.52
C VAL A 31 -7.87 11.41 17.69
N GLY A 32 -8.33 12.37 16.91
CA GLY A 32 -7.83 13.75 16.84
C GLY A 32 -6.56 13.92 15.99
N SER A 33 -6.18 15.18 15.74
CA SER A 33 -5.02 15.53 14.91
C SER A 33 -3.70 15.00 15.46
N GLY A 34 -2.86 14.46 14.56
CA GLY A 34 -1.54 13.92 14.87
C GLY A 34 -1.53 12.67 15.74
N LYS A 35 -2.67 11.98 15.84
CA LYS A 35 -2.82 10.71 16.56
C LYS A 35 -3.36 9.65 15.61
N GLY A 36 -2.87 8.43 15.78
CA GLY A 36 -3.31 7.26 15.00
C GLY A 36 -2.61 7.11 13.66
N SER A 37 -2.50 5.86 13.21
CA SER A 37 -1.83 5.47 11.96
C SER A 37 -2.82 4.87 10.99
N ILE A 38 -2.71 5.20 9.71
CA ILE A 38 -3.49 4.56 8.64
C ILE A 38 -2.53 3.76 7.75
N TYR A 39 -2.90 2.51 7.50
CA TYR A 39 -2.18 1.60 6.61
C TYR A 39 -3.08 1.20 5.45
N PHE A 40 -2.70 1.57 4.22
CA PHE A 40 -3.40 1.17 3.01
C PHE A 40 -2.93 -0.22 2.56
N THR A 41 -3.83 -1.19 2.57
CA THR A 41 -3.53 -2.61 2.24
C THR A 41 -4.65 -3.20 1.36
N GLY A 42 -4.77 -4.54 1.32
CA GLY A 42 -5.79 -5.29 0.58
C GLY A 42 -5.16 -6.07 -0.56
N GLY A 43 -5.58 -5.77 -1.79
CA GLY A 43 -4.82 -6.13 -3.00
C GLY A 43 -3.58 -5.24 -3.14
N ASP A 44 -3.45 -4.56 -4.27
CA ASP A 44 -2.46 -3.49 -4.45
C ASP A 44 -3.18 -2.13 -4.47
N PRO A 45 -2.99 -1.27 -3.45
CA PRO A 45 -3.65 0.04 -3.40
C PRO A 45 -3.37 0.90 -4.63
N LEU A 46 -2.21 0.75 -5.26
CA LEU A 46 -1.86 1.50 -6.48
C LEU A 46 -2.75 1.16 -7.68
N LEU A 47 -3.43 0.01 -7.66
CA LEU A 47 -4.35 -0.42 -8.70
C LEU A 47 -5.78 0.10 -8.50
N ARG A 48 -6.09 0.63 -7.31
CA ARG A 48 -7.42 1.16 -7.03
C ARG A 48 -7.63 2.50 -7.74
N ASN A 49 -8.77 2.63 -8.40
CA ASN A 49 -9.20 3.91 -8.96
C ASN A 49 -9.29 4.97 -7.86
N ASN A 50 -8.75 6.16 -8.12
CA ASN A 50 -8.75 7.30 -7.20
C ASN A 50 -7.93 7.07 -5.91
N PHE A 51 -7.03 6.09 -5.86
CA PHE A 51 -6.18 5.86 -4.68
C PHE A 51 -5.42 7.11 -4.24
N PHE A 52 -4.78 7.81 -5.18
CA PHE A 52 -4.04 9.04 -4.85
C PHE A 52 -4.95 10.17 -4.34
N GLU A 53 -6.23 10.20 -4.72
CA GLU A 53 -7.18 11.17 -4.18
C GLU A 53 -7.52 10.86 -2.71
N ILE A 54 -7.67 9.57 -2.38
CA ILE A 54 -7.86 9.12 -0.99
C ILE A 54 -6.62 9.47 -0.18
N LEU A 55 -5.44 9.14 -0.69
CA LEU A 55 -4.17 9.42 -0.02
C LEU A 55 -3.97 10.92 0.22
N GLU A 56 -4.25 11.76 -0.77
CA GLU A 56 -4.19 13.22 -0.63
C GLU A 56 -5.17 13.72 0.45
N TYR A 57 -6.40 13.17 0.47
CA TYR A 57 -7.39 13.52 1.49
C TYR A 57 -6.90 13.17 2.90
N THR A 58 -6.37 11.96 3.09
CA THR A 58 -5.78 11.51 4.36
C THR A 58 -4.61 12.39 4.79
N ALA A 59 -3.70 12.71 3.87
CA ALA A 59 -2.54 13.55 4.15
C ALA A 59 -2.94 14.95 4.64
N LYS A 60 -3.98 15.56 4.04
CA LYS A 60 -4.51 16.88 4.44
C LYS A 60 -5.11 16.89 5.84
N LYS A 61 -5.52 15.74 6.38
CA LYS A 61 -6.03 15.61 7.76
C LYS A 61 -4.94 15.57 8.83
N ASN A 62 -3.65 15.57 8.43
CA ASN A 62 -2.52 15.51 9.36
C ASN A 62 -2.55 14.26 10.27
N ILE A 63 -2.95 13.13 9.69
CA ILE A 63 -2.87 11.80 10.30
C ILE A 63 -1.51 11.21 9.97
N TYR A 64 -0.77 10.73 10.97
CA TYR A 64 0.54 10.11 10.79
C TYR A 64 0.82 9.09 11.90
N PRO A 65 1.56 8.00 11.61
CA PRO A 65 2.21 7.66 10.34
C PRO A 65 1.23 7.14 9.27
N LEU A 66 1.64 7.25 8.00
CA LEU A 66 0.94 6.70 6.85
C LEU A 66 1.79 5.60 6.21
N GLY A 67 1.28 4.37 6.28
CA GLY A 67 1.91 3.20 5.67
C GLY A 67 1.09 2.63 4.53
N MET A 68 1.73 1.81 3.71
CA MET A 68 1.02 0.95 2.77
C MET A 68 1.73 -0.38 2.54
N ALA A 69 0.98 -1.38 2.14
CA ALA A 69 1.49 -2.63 1.60
C ALA A 69 0.98 -2.78 0.16
N GLY A 70 1.86 -3.12 -0.77
CA GLY A 70 1.52 -3.21 -2.19
C GLY A 70 2.45 -4.14 -2.97
N ASN A 71 2.19 -4.27 -4.26
CA ASN A 71 2.97 -5.15 -5.12
C ASN A 71 4.28 -4.48 -5.55
N SER A 72 5.40 -5.19 -5.49
CA SER A 72 6.70 -4.70 -5.98
C SER A 72 6.64 -4.30 -7.46
N TYR A 73 5.83 -4.97 -8.27
CA TYR A 73 5.84 -4.82 -9.73
C TYR A 73 5.49 -3.40 -10.21
N HIS A 74 4.57 -2.70 -9.53
CA HIS A 74 4.15 -1.34 -9.91
C HIS A 74 4.99 -0.26 -9.21
N LEU A 75 5.98 -0.65 -8.41
CA LEU A 75 6.77 0.29 -7.63
C LEU A 75 8.02 0.70 -8.41
N ASP A 76 7.99 1.88 -9.01
CA ASP A 76 9.14 2.56 -9.59
C ASP A 76 9.51 3.82 -8.78
N LEU A 77 10.59 4.50 -9.19
CA LEU A 77 11.10 5.68 -8.49
C LEU A 77 10.09 6.84 -8.52
N GLU A 78 9.38 7.02 -9.62
CA GLU A 78 8.38 8.09 -9.75
C GLU A 78 7.22 7.87 -8.77
N THR A 79 6.68 6.65 -8.74
CA THR A 79 5.62 6.25 -7.82
C THR A 79 6.07 6.40 -6.36
N ALA A 80 7.29 5.94 -6.04
CA ALA A 80 7.84 6.06 -4.69
C ALA A 80 8.00 7.52 -4.26
N LEU A 81 8.49 8.40 -5.15
CA LEU A 81 8.58 9.84 -4.86
C LEU A 81 7.19 10.47 -4.71
N HIS A 82 6.22 10.04 -5.51
CA HIS A 82 4.85 10.53 -5.45
C HIS A 82 4.17 10.16 -4.13
N LEU A 83 4.32 8.92 -3.68
CA LEU A 83 3.85 8.45 -2.37
C LEU A 83 4.50 9.26 -1.24
N LYS A 84 5.81 9.49 -1.31
CA LYS A 84 6.55 10.27 -0.29
C LYS A 84 6.05 11.70 -0.18
N ARG A 85 5.69 12.32 -1.31
CA ARG A 85 5.12 13.69 -1.34
C ARG A 85 3.81 13.81 -0.59
N TYR A 86 3.04 12.74 -0.47
CA TYR A 86 1.81 12.70 0.34
C TYR A 86 2.04 12.22 1.78
N GLY A 87 3.28 12.09 2.22
CA GLY A 87 3.61 11.74 3.60
C GLY A 87 3.55 10.25 3.91
N VAL A 88 3.49 9.36 2.90
CA VAL A 88 3.72 7.93 3.14
C VAL A 88 5.17 7.75 3.57
N ASP A 89 5.38 7.18 4.75
CA ASP A 89 6.69 6.97 5.36
C ASP A 89 7.07 5.50 5.50
N MET A 90 6.10 4.60 5.27
CA MET A 90 6.29 3.15 5.26
C MET A 90 5.68 2.51 4.00
N TYR A 91 6.49 1.70 3.30
CA TYR A 91 6.02 0.84 2.22
C TYR A 91 6.49 -0.59 2.47
N GLN A 92 5.54 -1.50 2.64
CA GLN A 92 5.78 -2.90 2.89
C GLN A 92 5.77 -3.70 1.58
N ILE A 93 6.86 -4.41 1.32
CA ILE A 93 6.97 -5.42 0.26
C ILE A 93 7.09 -6.78 0.94
N SER A 94 6.32 -7.75 0.46
CA SER A 94 6.37 -9.11 1.00
C SER A 94 7.56 -9.90 0.47
N LEU A 95 8.20 -10.68 1.33
CA LEU A 95 9.32 -11.57 0.99
C LEU A 95 9.17 -12.91 1.73
N ASP A 96 8.49 -13.88 1.12
CA ASP A 96 8.14 -15.16 1.75
C ASP A 96 9.25 -16.24 1.74
N GLY A 97 10.52 -15.82 1.71
CA GLY A 97 11.67 -16.73 1.75
C GLY A 97 12.75 -16.41 0.73
N LEU A 98 13.68 -17.35 0.56
CA LEU A 98 14.71 -17.28 -0.49
C LEU A 98 14.08 -17.46 -1.87
N LYS A 99 14.84 -17.12 -2.93
CA LYS A 99 14.37 -17.05 -4.31
C LYS A 99 13.45 -18.20 -4.73
N GLU A 100 13.88 -19.44 -4.55
CA GLU A 100 13.11 -20.62 -4.95
C GLU A 100 11.76 -20.72 -4.22
N THR A 101 11.77 -20.50 -2.90
CA THR A 101 10.58 -20.54 -2.05
C THR A 101 9.63 -19.40 -2.37
N HIS A 102 10.16 -18.20 -2.49
CA HIS A 102 9.39 -17.00 -2.78
C HIS A 102 8.76 -17.04 -4.17
N ASP A 103 9.54 -17.40 -5.20
CA ASP A 103 9.05 -17.54 -6.58
C ASP A 103 8.01 -18.68 -6.68
N TYR A 104 8.13 -19.74 -5.87
CA TYR A 104 7.14 -20.81 -5.79
C TYR A 104 5.82 -20.36 -5.15
N PHE A 105 5.86 -19.64 -4.03
CA PHE A 105 4.64 -19.17 -3.35
C PHE A 105 3.92 -18.05 -4.12
N ARG A 106 4.66 -17.23 -4.87
CA ARG A 106 4.11 -16.11 -5.64
C ARG A 106 4.11 -16.40 -7.13
N LYS A 107 5.20 -16.08 -7.82
CA LYS A 107 5.39 -16.35 -9.25
C LYS A 107 6.88 -16.34 -9.60
N PRO A 108 7.30 -17.02 -10.68
CA PRO A 108 8.67 -16.93 -11.17
C PRO A 108 9.15 -15.48 -11.34
N GLY A 109 10.31 -15.16 -10.78
CA GLY A 109 10.92 -13.83 -10.85
C GLY A 109 10.43 -12.80 -9.83
N SER A 110 9.48 -13.13 -8.94
CA SER A 110 8.98 -12.17 -7.95
C SER A 110 10.02 -11.82 -6.87
N PHE A 111 10.95 -12.71 -6.57
CA PHE A 111 12.02 -12.45 -5.61
C PHE A 111 12.94 -11.32 -6.10
N ASP A 112 13.36 -11.36 -7.37
CA ASP A 112 14.24 -10.34 -7.93
C ASP A 112 13.51 -9.00 -8.06
N ASP A 113 12.22 -9.04 -8.36
CA ASP A 113 11.36 -7.85 -8.40
C ASP A 113 11.18 -7.22 -7.01
N ALA A 114 11.02 -8.03 -5.96
CA ALA A 114 10.98 -7.55 -4.58
C ALA A 114 12.31 -6.87 -4.20
N LEU A 115 13.46 -7.47 -4.55
CA LEU A 115 14.77 -6.85 -4.32
C LEU A 115 14.94 -5.54 -5.07
N ARG A 116 14.54 -5.48 -6.34
CA ARG A 116 14.53 -4.23 -7.13
C ARG A 116 13.68 -3.15 -6.44
N ALA A 117 12.49 -3.52 -5.97
CA ALA A 117 11.59 -2.60 -5.29
C ALA A 117 12.18 -2.10 -3.95
N PHE A 118 12.93 -2.92 -3.21
CA PHE A 118 13.70 -2.45 -2.05
C PHE A 118 14.75 -1.40 -2.42
N GLU A 119 15.48 -1.58 -3.51
CA GLU A 119 16.46 -0.58 -3.97
C GLU A 119 15.77 0.75 -4.35
N VAL A 120 14.60 0.68 -4.99
CA VAL A 120 13.79 1.87 -5.30
C VAL A 120 13.40 2.62 -4.03
N LEU A 121 12.96 1.92 -2.99
CA LEU A 121 12.50 2.52 -1.72
C LEU A 121 13.62 3.09 -0.84
N LYS A 122 14.88 2.66 -1.04
CA LYS A 122 16.02 3.24 -0.33
C LYS A 122 16.27 4.70 -0.69
N MET A 123 16.08 5.08 -1.96
CA MET A 123 16.34 6.44 -2.44
C MET A 123 15.45 7.53 -1.78
N PRO A 124 14.12 7.33 -1.64
CA PRO A 124 13.24 8.24 -0.90
C PRO A 124 13.24 8.07 0.63
N ALA A 125 14.13 7.23 1.18
CA ALA A 125 14.28 6.97 2.62
C ALA A 125 12.98 6.51 3.31
N TYR A 126 12.39 5.40 2.84
CA TYR A 126 11.33 4.69 3.57
C TYR A 126 11.92 3.90 4.74
N VAL A 127 11.27 3.97 5.91
CA VAL A 127 11.89 3.54 7.18
C VAL A 127 11.60 2.09 7.54
N GLN A 128 10.67 1.39 6.87
CA GLN A 128 10.37 0.01 7.27
C GLN A 128 9.92 -0.88 6.12
N CYS A 129 10.71 -1.93 5.91
CA CYS A 129 10.38 -3.11 5.12
C CYS A 129 9.98 -4.22 6.10
N ALA A 130 8.75 -4.72 6.01
CA ALA A 130 8.27 -5.79 6.87
C ALA A 130 8.06 -7.09 6.08
N CYS A 131 8.94 -8.06 6.29
CA CYS A 131 8.71 -9.45 5.91
C CYS A 131 7.71 -10.03 6.92
N LEU A 132 6.52 -10.43 6.47
CA LEU A 132 5.62 -11.23 7.30
C LEU A 132 6.00 -12.71 7.11
N PRO A 133 6.14 -13.49 8.20
CA PRO A 133 6.43 -14.92 8.15
C PRO A 133 5.23 -15.75 7.65
#